data_AF-A0A2I0SC92-F1
#
_entry.id   AF-A0A2I0SC92-F1
#
_cell.length_a   1.000
_cell.length_b   1.000
_cell.length_c   1.000
_cell.angle_alpha   90.00
_cell.angle_beta   90.00
_cell.angle_gamma   90.00
#
_symmetry.space_group_name_H-M   'P 1'
#
loop_
_entity.id
_entity.type
_entity.pdbx_description
1 polymer ?
#
loop_
_entity_poly.entity_id
_entity_poly.type
_entity_poly.pdbx_seq_one_letter_code
_entity_poly.pdbx_strand_id
1 'polypeptide(L)' 'MAVEDTLGRPARPIRFEDPARNAAYWARIDAIVDQAPPLTAEQRARIRAAFHQPVVREAA' A
#
# COMPACT_ATOMS: atom_id res chain seq x y z
N MET A 1 9.90 -4.34 16.07
CA MET A 1 8.50 -4.49 16.51
C MET A 1 7.61 -4.15 15.32
N ALA A 2 7.27 -5.15 14.50
CA ALA A 2 6.34 -4.95 13.39
C ALA A 2 4.92 -4.89 13.98
N VAL A 3 4.24 -3.76 13.79
CA VAL A 3 2.83 -3.60 14.15
C VAL A 3 2.00 -4.14 12.98
N GLU A 4 1.67 -5.42 13.04
CA GLU A 4 0.75 -6.02 12.07
C GLU A 4 -0.64 -5.42 12.25
N ASP A 5 -1.13 -4.72 11.23
CA ASP A 5 -2.50 -4.22 11.20
C ASP A 5 -3.42 -5.35 10.70
N THR A 6 -4.53 -5.54 11.41
CA THR A 6 -5.31 -6.77 11.66
C THR A 6 -5.97 -7.50 10.47
N LEU A 7 -5.43 -7.41 9.25
CA LEU A 7 -5.99 -8.04 8.03
C LEU A 7 -4.96 -8.82 7.19
N GLY A 8 -3.79 -9.17 7.76
CA GLY A 8 -2.69 -9.77 7.00
C GLY A 8 -2.07 -8.81 5.97
N ARG A 9 -2.38 -7.51 6.09
CA ARG A 9 -1.73 -6.46 5.30
C ARG A 9 -0.40 -6.11 5.98
N PRO A 10 0.71 -6.01 5.24
CA PRO A 10 1.96 -5.53 5.82
C PRO A 10 1.75 -4.16 6.46
N ALA A 11 2.43 -3.93 7.58
CA ALA A 11 2.42 -2.64 8.28
C ALA A 11 2.71 -1.50 7.29
N ARG A 12 1.97 -0.38 7.42
CA ARG A 12 2.22 0.80 6.59
C ARG A 12 3.66 1.30 6.82
N PRO A 13 4.40 1.66 5.76
CA PRO A 13 5.74 2.24 5.93
C PRO A 13 5.69 3.52 6.75
N ILE A 14 6.72 3.71 7.59
CA ILE A 14 6.94 4.98 8.28
C ILE A 14 7.60 5.95 7.28
N ARG A 15 6.94 7.08 7.01
CA ARG A 15 7.42 8.14 6.11
C ARG A 15 8.09 9.30 6.87
N PHE A 16 7.68 9.51 8.12
CA PHE A 16 8.21 10.56 8.99
C PHE A 16 8.50 9.96 10.36
N GLU A 17 9.62 10.37 10.97
CA GLU A 17 9.99 9.92 12.32
C GLU A 17 9.00 10.40 13.38
N ASP A 18 8.48 11.62 13.23
CA ASP A 18 7.42 12.15 14.08
C ASP A 18 6.12 11.33 13.89
N PRO A 19 5.64 10.62 14.93
CA PRO A 19 4.45 9.79 14.85
C PRO A 19 3.19 10.56 14.47
N ALA A 20 3.03 11.80 14.96
CA ALA A 20 1.84 12.61 14.70
C ALA A 20 1.79 13.02 13.22
N ARG A 21 2.93 13.44 12.68
CA ARG A 21 3.06 13.77 11.25
C ARG A 21 2.87 12.55 10.35
N ASN A 22 3.39 11.38 10.76
CA ASN A 22 3.21 10.14 10.02
C ASN A 22 1.72 9.70 10.00
N ALA A 23 1.03 9.81 11.14
CA ALA A 23 -0.39 9.53 11.23
C ALA A 23 -1.23 10.48 10.36
N ALA A 24 -0.95 11.79 10.42
CA ALA A 24 -1.64 12.79 9.61
C ALA A 24 -1.44 12.57 8.10
N TYR A 25 -0.24 12.16 7.68
CA TYR A 25 0.03 11.80 6.29
C TYR A 25 -0.85 10.64 5.83
N TRP A 26 -0.87 9.55 6.59
CA TRP A 26 -1.64 8.36 6.24
C TRP A 26 -3.15 8.60 6.27
N ALA A 27 -3.66 9.38 7.24
CA ALA A 27 -5.06 9.79 7.29
C ALA A 27 -5.48 10.59 6.04
N ARG A 28 -4.60 11.46 5.54
CA ARG A 28 -4.84 12.17 4.27
C ARG A 28 -4.90 11.22 3.07
N ILE A 29 -4.02 10.22 3.02
CA ILE A 29 -4.04 9.22 1.95
C ILE A 29 -5.34 8.43 1.96
N ASP A 30 -5.79 7.98 3.14
CA ASP A 30 -7.06 7.26 3.28
C ASP A 30 -8.23 8.12 2.79
N ALA A 31 -8.31 9.38 3.22
CA ALA A 31 -9.37 10.29 2.78
C ALA A 31 -9.40 10.52 1.25
N ILE A 32 -8.23 10.55 0.60
CA ILE A 32 -8.14 10.67 -0.87
C ILE A 32 -8.61 9.39 -1.56
N VAL A 33 -8.22 8.23 -1.04
CA VAL A 33 -8.59 6.92 -1.59
C VAL A 33 -10.09 6.69 -1.47
N ASP A 34 -10.69 7.04 -0.33
CA ASP A 34 -12.12 6.87 -0.09
C ASP A 34 -13.00 7.73 -1.02
N GLN A 35 -12.47 8.86 -1.49
CA GLN A 35 -13.17 9.75 -2.42
C GLN A 35 -12.95 9.37 -3.90
N ALA A 36 -11.99 8.50 -4.20
CA ALA A 36 -11.68 8.15 -5.57
C ALA A 36 -12.73 7.20 -6.17
N PRO A 37 -13.10 7.36 -7.47
CA PRO A 37 -13.94 6.38 -8.13
C PRO A 37 -13.23 5.02 -8.20
N PRO A 38 -13.97 3.90 -8.15
CA PRO A 38 -13.37 2.58 -8.24
C PRO A 38 -12.71 2.37 -9.60
N LEU A 39 -11.55 1.70 -9.60
CA LEU A 39 -10.84 1.40 -10.84
C LEU A 39 -11.65 0.47 -11.75
N THR A 40 -11.56 0.67 -13.06
CA THR A 40 -12.10 -0.28 -14.05
C THR A 40 -11.29 -1.58 -14.05
N ALA A 41 -11.86 -2.65 -14.61
CA ALA A 41 -11.14 -3.92 -14.75
C ALA A 41 -9.83 -3.77 -15.54
N GLU A 42 -9.85 -2.97 -16.61
CA GLU A 42 -8.70 -2.68 -17.44
C GLU A 42 -7.62 -1.91 -16.69
N GLN A 43 -7.98 -0.86 -15.92
CA GLN A 43 -7.04 -0.12 -15.11
C GLN A 43 -6.37 -1.01 -14.06
N ARG A 44 -7.15 -1.88 -13.39
CA ARG A 44 -6.61 -2.87 -12.45
C ARG A 44 -5.63 -3.83 -13.14
N ALA A 45 -5.96 -4.29 -14.35
CA ALA A 45 -5.09 -5.18 -15.11
C ALA A 45 -3.75 -4.51 -15.47
N ARG A 46 -3.80 -3.26 -15.95
CA ARG A 46 -2.58 -2.47 -16.27
C ARG A 46 -1.70 -2.24 -15.05
N ILE A 47 -2.29 -1.85 -13.91
CA ILE A 47 -1.54 -1.66 -12.66
C ILE A 47 -0.89 -2.97 -12.22
N ARG A 48 -1.64 -4.08 -12.22
CA ARG A 48 -1.07 -5.39 -11.87
C ARG A 48 0.08 -5.78 -12.79
N ALA A 49 -0.06 -5.59 -14.11
CA ALA A 49 0.99 -5.88 -15.06
C ALA A 49 2.25 -5.02 -14.82
N ALA A 50 2.08 -3.72 -14.53
CA ALA A 50 3.19 -2.81 -14.29
C ALA A 50 4.01 -3.13 -13.03
N PHE A 51 3.34 -3.64 -11.97
CA PHE A 51 3.99 -3.98 -10.70
C PHE A 51 4.23 -5.49 -10.51
N HIS A 52 3.95 -6.30 -11.53
CA HIS A 52 4.22 -7.74 -11.48
C HIS A 52 5.73 -7.98 -11.52
N GLN A 53 6.33 -8.15 -10.35
CA GLN A 53 7.66 -8.72 -10.22
C GLN A 53 7.53 -10.26 -10.29
N PRO A 54 8.13 -10.95 -11.28
CA PRO A 54 8.23 -12.40 -11.21
C PRO A 54 8.99 -12.75 -9.94
N VAL A 55 8.39 -13.57 -9.08
CA VAL A 55 9.06 -14.09 -7.88
C VAL A 55 10.30 -14.83 -8.37
N VAL A 56 11.48 -14.25 -8.18
CA VAL A 56 12.73 -14.98 -8.35
C VAL A 56 12.75 -15.99 -7.20
N ARG A 57 12.30 -17.22 -7.47
CA ARG A 57 12.63 -18.34 -6.60
C ARG A 57 14.13 -18.55 -6.74
N GLU A 58 14.91 -18.05 -5.79
CA GLU A 58 16.27 -18.53 -5.60
C GLU A 58 16.18 -20.02 -5.23
N ALA A 59 16.51 -20.88 -6.19
CA ALA A 59 17.02 -22.20 -5.93
C ALA A 59 18.54 -22.09 -6.01
N ALA A 60 19.21 -22.01 -4.85
CA ALA A 60 20.64 -22.31 -4.68
C ALA A 60 20.90 -22.60 -3.19
#